data_AF-A0A6A2YSY8-F1
#
_entry.id   AF-A0A6A2YSY8-F1
#
_cell.length_a   1.000
_cell.length_b   1.000
_cell.length_c   1.000
_cell.angle_alpha   90.00
_cell.angle_beta   90.00
_cell.angle_gamma   90.00
#
_symmetry.space_group_name_H-M   'P 1'
#
loop_
_entity.id
_entity.type
_entity.pdbx_description
1 polymer ?
#
loop_
_entity_poly.entity_id
_entity_poly.type
_entity_poly.pdbx_seq_one_letter_code
_entity_poly.pdbx_strand_id
1 'polypeptide(L)'
;MKAEITEGSQREMKTTIANLQKELQEKDIQKDRICMELLIKSKIEALMQALEEEEVQMEELTKKNEELEKVLLQKNTDLENLEASHGKAVKKLSITVSKFDELRALSESLITQVEHLQLQLQDRDAEVSFLRQEVTRCTNDVLAASQTSNKEKSDEINEFLIWFGSIVPLVGLPDLHFDTKNSQVPEYKEMIHKRISSMISELQDLRGVAKNRNELLQAERSVGAVGQAARLNSEIVEVEPVAIAGTSTASQVCSLRKVNTDEVAIPIDTDDGNNSRLEDEAKIKVSR
;
A
#
# COMPACT_ATOMS: atom_id res chain seq x y z
N MET A 1 -134.56 -96.21 10.97
CA MET A 1 -134.85 -94.76 10.81
C MET A 1 -134.08 -93.86 11.78
N LYS A 2 -134.15 -94.00 13.13
CA LYS A 2 -133.39 -93.12 14.05
C LYS A 2 -131.85 -93.25 13.96
N ALA A 3 -131.31 -94.46 13.85
CA ALA A 3 -129.86 -94.71 13.77
C ALA A 3 -129.21 -94.16 12.48
N GLU A 4 -129.95 -94.20 11.38
CA GLU A 4 -129.51 -93.78 10.04
C GLU A 4 -129.46 -92.25 9.92
N ILE A 5 -130.40 -91.55 10.57
CA ILE A 5 -130.41 -90.08 10.69
C ILE A 5 -129.24 -89.60 11.57
N THR A 6 -128.94 -90.30 12.67
CA THR A 6 -127.80 -89.96 13.53
C THR A 6 -126.44 -90.23 12.88
N GLU A 7 -126.33 -91.29 12.06
CA GLU A 7 -125.10 -91.61 11.33
C GLU A 7 -124.82 -90.63 10.19
N GLY A 8 -125.86 -90.21 9.45
CA GLY A 8 -125.77 -89.16 8.43
C GLY A 8 -125.27 -87.83 9.02
N SER A 9 -125.87 -87.38 10.12
CA SER A 9 -125.45 -86.16 10.83
C SER A 9 -124.01 -86.25 11.37
N GLN A 10 -123.60 -87.41 11.88
CA GLN A 10 -122.22 -87.62 12.34
C GLN A 10 -121.21 -87.56 11.17
N ARG A 11 -121.58 -88.08 10.00
CA ARG A 11 -120.74 -88.05 8.78
C ARG A 11 -120.56 -86.63 8.26
N GLU A 12 -121.66 -85.86 8.19
CA GLU A 12 -121.62 -84.44 7.82
C GLU A 12 -120.75 -83.63 8.78
N MET A 13 -120.90 -83.85 10.09
CA MET A 13 -120.08 -83.18 11.10
C MET A 13 -118.58 -83.50 10.94
N LYS A 14 -118.22 -84.76 10.67
CA LYS A 14 -116.82 -85.15 10.40
C LYS A 14 -116.26 -84.46 9.14
N THR A 15 -117.06 -84.35 8.08
CA THR A 15 -116.65 -83.65 6.86
C THR A 15 -116.42 -82.16 7.11
N THR A 16 -117.30 -81.51 7.86
CA THR A 16 -117.15 -80.09 8.23
C THR A 16 -115.90 -79.86 9.09
N ILE A 17 -115.65 -80.74 10.08
CA ILE A 17 -114.43 -80.66 10.90
C ILE A 17 -113.17 -80.79 10.04
N ALA A 18 -113.11 -81.77 9.13
CA ALA A 18 -111.97 -81.96 8.25
C ALA A 18 -111.74 -80.76 7.31
N ASN A 19 -112.81 -80.17 6.78
CA ASN A 19 -112.72 -78.97 5.94
C ASN A 19 -112.18 -77.77 6.72
N LEU A 20 -112.68 -77.52 7.94
CA LEU A 20 -112.20 -76.44 8.80
C LEU A 20 -110.73 -76.64 9.21
N GLN A 21 -110.31 -77.88 9.48
CA GLN A 21 -108.91 -78.19 9.77
C GLN A 21 -108.00 -77.92 8.58
N LYS A 22 -108.44 -78.30 7.36
CA LYS A 22 -107.69 -78.01 6.13
C LYS A 22 -107.59 -76.51 5.85
N GLU A 23 -108.68 -75.77 6.03
CA GLU A 23 -108.69 -74.32 5.86
C GLU A 23 -107.77 -73.64 6.88
N LEU A 24 -107.79 -74.08 8.14
CA LEU A 24 -106.90 -73.56 9.17
C LEU A 24 -105.41 -73.78 8.80
N GLN A 25 -105.05 -74.98 8.34
CA GLN A 25 -103.69 -75.27 7.90
C GLN A 25 -103.28 -74.41 6.69
N GLU A 26 -104.18 -74.24 5.71
CA GLU A 26 -103.93 -73.38 4.55
C GLU A 26 -103.73 -71.91 4.98
N LYS A 27 -104.51 -71.43 5.95
CA LYS A 27 -104.36 -70.08 6.51
C LYS A 27 -103.04 -69.89 7.25
N ASP A 28 -102.57 -70.88 7.99
CA ASP A 28 -101.26 -70.82 8.64
C ASP A 28 -100.11 -70.76 7.62
N ILE A 29 -100.16 -71.55 6.55
CA ILE A 29 -99.18 -71.48 5.46
C ILE A 29 -99.20 -70.12 4.78
N GLN A 30 -100.39 -69.58 4.50
CA GLN A 30 -100.54 -68.23 3.91
C GLN A 30 -99.98 -67.14 4.82
N LYS A 31 -100.25 -67.22 6.12
CA LYS A 31 -99.73 -66.29 7.12
C LYS A 31 -98.21 -66.31 7.16
N ASP A 32 -97.60 -67.50 7.22
CA ASP A 32 -96.15 -67.64 7.24
C ASP A 32 -95.52 -67.09 5.95
N ARG A 33 -96.15 -67.32 4.79
CA ARG A 33 -95.73 -66.74 3.51
C ARG A 33 -95.77 -65.21 3.53
N ILE A 34 -96.87 -64.61 4.00
CA ILE A 34 -97.01 -63.15 4.10
C ILE A 34 -95.96 -62.58 5.06
N CYS A 35 -95.72 -63.24 6.20
CA CYS A 35 -94.69 -62.82 7.14
C CYS A 35 -93.29 -62.83 6.51
N MET A 36 -92.96 -63.86 5.73
CA MET A 36 -91.69 -63.92 4.99
C MET A 36 -91.58 -62.83 3.92
N GLU A 37 -92.64 -62.60 3.14
CA GLU A 37 -92.67 -61.55 2.11
C GLU A 37 -92.49 -60.15 2.73
N LEU A 38 -93.15 -59.86 3.87
CA LEU A 38 -92.98 -58.61 4.61
C LEU A 38 -91.55 -58.46 5.17
N LEU A 39 -90.96 -59.54 5.69
CA LEU A 39 -89.59 -59.52 6.19
C LEU A 39 -88.58 -59.23 5.07
N ILE A 40 -88.75 -59.87 3.90
CA ILE A 40 -87.91 -59.63 2.73
C ILE A 40 -88.02 -58.17 2.29
N LYS A 41 -89.25 -57.63 2.22
CA LYS A 41 -89.48 -56.23 1.85
C LYS A 41 -88.75 -55.27 2.80
N SER A 42 -88.91 -55.46 4.10
CA SER A 42 -88.22 -54.63 5.11
C SER A 42 -86.70 -54.72 4.99
N LYS A 43 -86.16 -55.91 4.69
CA LYS A 43 -84.72 -56.09 4.45
C LYS A 43 -84.23 -55.38 3.18
N ILE A 44 -85.01 -55.42 2.10
CA ILE A 44 -84.68 -54.70 0.85
C ILE A 44 -84.64 -53.19 1.10
N GLU A 45 -85.62 -52.66 1.84
CA GLU A 45 -85.69 -51.23 2.16
C GLU A 45 -84.48 -50.77 2.99
N ALA A 46 -84.10 -51.55 4.02
CA ALA A 46 -82.90 -51.26 4.81
C ALA A 46 -81.61 -51.30 3.99
N LEU A 47 -81.48 -52.25 3.05
CA LEU A 47 -80.32 -52.32 2.15
C LEU A 47 -80.29 -51.16 1.15
N MET A 48 -81.46 -50.72 0.66
CA MET A 48 -81.57 -49.59 -0.26
C MET A 48 -81.14 -48.27 0.42
N GLN A 49 -81.56 -48.05 1.66
CA GLN A 49 -81.15 -46.88 2.44
C GLN A 49 -79.64 -46.89 2.74
N ALA A 50 -79.07 -48.04 3.09
CA ALA A 50 -77.63 -48.15 3.30
C ALA A 50 -76.82 -47.89 2.01
N LEU A 51 -77.33 -48.32 0.85
CA LEU A 51 -76.70 -48.04 -0.43
C LEU A 51 -76.73 -46.54 -0.77
N GLU A 52 -77.86 -45.87 -0.56
CA GLU A 52 -77.99 -44.42 -0.79
C GLU A 52 -77.04 -43.61 0.11
N GLU A 53 -76.88 -44.02 1.37
CA GLU A 53 -75.92 -43.39 2.30
C GLU A 53 -74.47 -43.54 1.81
N GLU A 54 -74.09 -44.72 1.32
CA GLU A 54 -72.76 -44.97 0.75
C GLU A 54 -72.53 -44.18 -0.56
N GLU A 55 -73.56 -44.01 -1.41
CA GLU A 55 -73.48 -43.20 -2.62
C GLU A 55 -73.20 -41.72 -2.29
N VAL A 56 -73.87 -41.16 -1.28
CA VAL A 56 -73.62 -39.79 -0.80
C VAL A 56 -72.20 -39.64 -0.27
N GLN A 57 -71.71 -40.61 0.52
CA GLN A 57 -70.33 -40.59 1.02
C GLN A 57 -69.30 -40.66 -0.12
N MET A 58 -69.57 -41.47 -1.16
CA MET A 58 -68.69 -41.57 -2.32
C MET A 58 -68.63 -40.26 -3.11
N GLU A 59 -69.75 -39.55 -3.26
CA GLU A 59 -69.79 -38.24 -3.90
C GLU A 59 -69.01 -37.18 -3.09
N GLU A 60 -69.16 -37.18 -1.76
CA GLU A 60 -68.40 -36.28 -0.88
C GLU A 60 -66.89 -36.54 -0.96
N LEU A 61 -66.47 -37.81 -0.89
CA LEU A 61 -65.08 -38.21 -1.04
C LEU A 61 -64.51 -37.83 -2.40
N THR A 62 -65.29 -38.01 -3.47
CA THR A 62 -64.90 -37.62 -4.83
C THR A 62 -64.65 -36.13 -4.91
N LYS A 63 -65.58 -35.31 -4.40
CA LYS A 63 -65.44 -33.85 -4.35
C LYS A 63 -64.22 -33.41 -3.55
N LYS A 64 -63.97 -34.04 -2.40
CA LYS A 64 -62.79 -33.77 -1.58
C LYS A 64 -61.50 -34.13 -2.31
N ASN A 65 -61.49 -35.22 -3.07
CA ASN A 65 -60.34 -35.62 -3.87
C ASN A 65 -60.04 -34.60 -4.98
N GLU A 66 -61.06 -34.09 -5.68
CA GLU A 66 -60.91 -33.03 -6.67
C GLU A 66 -60.37 -31.72 -6.06
N GLU A 67 -60.82 -31.35 -4.86
CA GLU A 67 -60.31 -30.17 -4.15
C GLU A 67 -58.83 -30.33 -3.78
N LEU A 68 -58.45 -31.51 -3.27
CA LEU A 68 -57.05 -31.82 -2.96
C LEU A 68 -56.17 -31.79 -4.22
N GLU A 69 -56.63 -32.31 -5.35
CA GLU A 69 -55.90 -32.24 -6.63
C GLU A 69 -55.69 -30.79 -7.08
N LYS A 70 -56.71 -29.93 -6.96
CA LYS A 70 -56.59 -28.49 -7.28
C LYS A 70 -55.57 -27.80 -6.38
N VAL A 71 -55.63 -28.05 -5.06
CA VAL A 71 -54.67 -27.48 -4.11
C VAL A 71 -53.25 -27.98 -4.40
N LEU A 72 -53.09 -29.24 -4.78
CA LEU A 72 -51.80 -29.83 -5.14
C LEU A 72 -51.22 -29.14 -6.40
N LEU A 73 -52.01 -29.00 -7.46
CA LEU A 73 -51.60 -28.30 -8.68
C LEU A 73 -51.19 -26.84 -8.41
N GLN A 74 -51.97 -26.14 -7.58
CA GLN A 74 -51.65 -24.76 -7.18
C GLN A 74 -50.32 -24.72 -6.41
N LYS A 75 -50.14 -25.56 -5.39
CA LYS A 75 -48.90 -25.63 -4.61
C LYS A 75 -47.68 -25.97 -5.46
N ASN A 76 -47.83 -26.83 -6.46
CA ASN A 76 -46.74 -27.18 -7.38
C ASN A 76 -46.31 -25.97 -8.21
N THR A 77 -47.28 -25.18 -8.71
CA THR A 77 -47.00 -23.95 -9.45
C THR A 77 -46.32 -22.90 -8.57
N ASP A 78 -46.79 -22.73 -7.33
CA ASP A 78 -46.19 -21.80 -6.37
C ASP A 78 -44.75 -22.22 -6.00
N LEU A 79 -44.52 -23.53 -5.84
CA LEU A 79 -43.19 -24.09 -5.57
C LEU A 79 -42.23 -23.83 -6.73
N GLU A 80 -42.64 -24.06 -7.97
CA GLU A 80 -41.82 -23.81 -9.17
C GLU A 80 -41.44 -22.32 -9.28
N ASN A 81 -42.39 -21.42 -9.04
CA ASN A 81 -42.13 -19.97 -9.01
C ASN A 81 -41.15 -19.57 -7.89
N LEU A 82 -41.30 -20.16 -6.70
CA LEU A 82 -40.41 -19.92 -5.57
C LEU A 82 -39.00 -20.44 -5.84
N GLU A 83 -38.86 -21.64 -6.41
CA GLU A 83 -37.58 -22.21 -6.82
C GLU A 83 -36.89 -21.35 -7.88
N ALA A 84 -37.63 -20.83 -8.86
CA ALA A 84 -37.09 -19.92 -9.87
C ALA A 84 -36.58 -18.60 -9.25
N SER A 85 -37.34 -18.03 -8.32
CA SER A 85 -36.95 -16.82 -7.58
C SER A 85 -35.73 -17.07 -6.68
N HIS A 86 -35.72 -18.19 -5.96
CA HIS A 86 -34.59 -18.65 -5.15
C HIS A 86 -33.32 -18.83 -6.00
N GLY A 87 -33.44 -19.46 -7.18
CA GLY A 87 -32.34 -19.59 -8.13
C GLY A 87 -31.76 -18.24 -8.59
N LYS A 88 -32.61 -17.23 -8.82
CA LYS A 88 -32.15 -15.86 -9.12
C LYS A 88 -31.41 -15.23 -7.93
N ALA A 89 -31.92 -15.40 -6.71
CA ALA A 89 -31.27 -14.90 -5.50
C ALA A 89 -29.90 -15.54 -5.27
N VAL A 90 -29.80 -16.88 -5.42
CA VAL A 90 -28.54 -17.63 -5.31
C VAL A 90 -27.53 -17.16 -6.36
N LYS A 91 -27.95 -16.93 -7.61
CA LYS A 91 -27.05 -16.39 -8.65
C LYS A 91 -26.51 -15.01 -8.28
N LYS A 92 -27.35 -14.10 -7.77
CA LYS A 92 -26.91 -12.78 -7.29
C LYS A 92 -25.89 -12.91 -6.15
N LEU A 93 -26.18 -13.76 -5.17
CA LEU A 93 -25.26 -14.03 -4.05
C LEU A 93 -23.94 -14.62 -4.54
N SER A 94 -23.96 -15.56 -5.48
CA SER A 94 -22.75 -16.15 -6.07
C SER A 94 -21.87 -15.10 -6.74
N ILE A 95 -22.47 -14.17 -7.50
CA ILE A 95 -21.72 -13.06 -8.11
C ILE A 95 -21.12 -12.15 -7.04
N THR A 96 -21.89 -11.81 -5.99
CA THR A 96 -21.40 -10.99 -4.88
C THR A 96 -20.23 -11.64 -4.15
N VAL A 97 -20.30 -12.95 -3.89
CA VAL A 97 -19.20 -13.71 -3.26
C VAL A 97 -17.95 -13.68 -4.14
N SER A 98 -18.08 -13.91 -5.46
CA SER A 98 -16.96 -13.81 -6.40
C SER A 98 -16.28 -12.43 -6.36
N LYS A 99 -17.06 -11.35 -6.28
CA LYS A 99 -16.51 -9.99 -6.15
C LYS A 99 -15.78 -9.76 -4.83
N PHE A 100 -16.22 -10.40 -3.75
CA PHE A 100 -15.50 -10.35 -2.47
C PHE A 100 -14.18 -11.11 -2.53
N ASP A 101 -14.12 -12.23 -3.26
CA ASP A 101 -12.87 -12.97 -3.47
C ASP A 101 -11.86 -12.15 -4.28
N GLU A 102 -12.30 -11.47 -5.34
CA GLU A 102 -11.47 -10.53 -6.10
C GLU A 102 -10.94 -9.39 -5.22
N LEU A 103 -11.80 -8.77 -4.41
CA LEU A 103 -11.41 -7.71 -3.49
C LEU A 103 -10.38 -8.20 -2.46
N ARG A 104 -10.56 -9.42 -1.94
CA ARG A 104 -9.62 -10.04 -1.01
C ARG A 104 -8.25 -10.21 -1.66
N ALA A 105 -8.19 -10.73 -2.89
CA ALA A 105 -6.93 -10.90 -3.61
C ALA A 105 -6.21 -9.56 -3.85
N LEU A 106 -6.96 -8.50 -4.21
CA LEU A 106 -6.41 -7.15 -4.34
C LEU A 106 -5.89 -6.61 -3.01
N SER A 107 -6.62 -6.83 -1.91
CA SER A 107 -6.20 -6.42 -0.56
C SER A 107 -4.90 -7.12 -0.14
N GLU A 108 -4.76 -8.42 -0.40
CA GLU A 108 -3.54 -9.17 -0.10
C GLU A 108 -2.36 -8.65 -0.93
N SER A 109 -2.57 -8.38 -2.22
CA SER A 109 -1.54 -7.77 -3.06
C SER A 109 -1.12 -6.37 -2.56
N LEU A 110 -2.07 -5.56 -2.09
CA LEU A 110 -1.75 -4.25 -1.54
C LEU A 110 -0.92 -4.35 -0.26
N ILE A 111 -1.28 -5.27 0.65
CA ILE A 111 -0.53 -5.50 1.90
C ILE A 111 0.92 -5.87 1.60
N THR A 112 1.14 -6.83 0.69
CA THR A 112 2.50 -7.24 0.30
C THR A 112 3.32 -6.10 -0.31
N GLN A 113 2.70 -5.20 -1.10
CA GLN A 113 3.39 -4.01 -1.61
C GLN A 113 3.75 -3.02 -0.50
N VAL A 114 2.86 -2.82 0.48
CA VAL A 114 3.14 -1.96 1.64
C VAL A 114 4.31 -2.52 2.46
N GLU A 115 4.30 -3.83 2.74
CA GLU A 115 5.40 -4.50 3.45
C GLU A 115 6.73 -4.36 2.69
N HIS A 116 6.70 -4.51 1.36
CA HIS A 116 7.87 -4.27 0.53
C HIS A 116 8.38 -2.82 0.66
N LEU A 117 7.51 -1.82 0.52
CA LEU A 117 7.92 -0.41 0.60
C LEU A 117 8.46 -0.05 1.99
N GLN A 118 7.90 -0.63 3.05
CA GLN A 118 8.40 -0.47 4.42
C GLN A 118 9.83 -1.01 4.57
N LEU A 119 10.12 -2.20 4.01
CA LEU A 119 11.48 -2.76 4.01
C LEU A 119 12.46 -1.85 3.26
N GLN A 120 12.08 -1.35 2.08
CA GLN A 120 12.93 -0.43 1.31
C GLN A 120 13.22 0.88 2.06
N LEU A 121 12.21 1.42 2.76
CA LEU A 121 12.37 2.63 3.56
C LEU A 121 13.35 2.38 4.72
N GLN A 122 13.24 1.25 5.40
CA GLN A 122 14.13 0.86 6.48
C GLN A 122 15.59 0.75 6.02
N ASP A 123 15.84 0.15 4.85
CA ASP A 123 17.18 0.06 4.26
C ASP A 123 17.75 1.45 3.95
N ARG A 124 16.91 2.35 3.40
CA ARG A 124 17.30 3.75 3.11
C ARG A 124 17.56 4.54 4.39
N ASP A 125 16.79 4.34 5.44
CA ASP A 125 17.02 4.98 6.74
C ASP A 125 18.34 4.50 7.38
N ALA A 126 18.70 3.23 7.21
CA ALA A 126 19.99 2.70 7.63
C ALA A 126 21.15 3.36 6.84
N GLU A 127 21.00 3.51 5.53
CA GLU A 127 21.98 4.18 4.66
C GLU A 127 22.15 5.67 5.05
N VAL A 128 21.04 6.40 5.26
CA VAL A 128 21.08 7.79 5.71
C VAL A 128 21.76 7.91 7.07
N SER A 129 21.48 6.99 7.99
CA SER A 129 22.12 6.97 9.31
C SER A 129 23.64 6.75 9.20
N PHE A 130 24.07 5.82 8.36
CA PHE A 130 25.48 5.58 8.06
C PHE A 130 26.15 6.84 7.47
N LEU A 131 25.55 7.44 6.44
CA LEU A 131 26.08 8.65 5.80
C LEU A 131 26.16 9.83 6.78
N ARG A 132 25.16 10.00 7.65
CA ARG A 132 25.19 11.03 8.71
C ARG A 132 26.37 10.82 9.65
N GLN A 133 26.59 9.60 10.12
CA GLN A 133 27.71 9.26 10.99
C GLN A 133 29.06 9.54 10.30
N GLU A 134 29.18 9.18 9.02
CA GLU A 134 30.39 9.38 8.24
C GLU A 134 30.68 10.87 8.00
N VAL A 135 29.66 11.67 7.70
CA VAL A 135 29.79 13.14 7.58
C VAL A 135 30.24 13.75 8.90
N THR A 136 29.68 13.32 10.03
CA THR A 136 30.12 13.78 11.35
C THR A 136 31.58 13.40 11.62
N ARG A 137 31.99 12.17 11.29
CA ARG A 137 33.36 11.70 11.43
C ARG A 137 34.33 12.56 10.62
N CYS A 138 34.11 12.68 9.31
CA CYS A 138 34.96 13.47 8.41
C CYS A 138 35.04 14.95 8.82
N THR A 139 33.91 15.54 9.27
CA THR A 139 33.89 16.93 9.74
C THR A 139 34.78 17.10 10.97
N ASN A 140 34.70 16.19 11.93
CA ASN A 140 35.55 16.21 13.12
C ASN A 140 37.03 16.00 12.78
N ASP A 141 37.34 15.11 11.84
CA ASP A 141 38.72 14.88 11.38
C ASP A 141 39.33 16.16 10.76
N VAL A 142 38.56 16.88 9.93
CA VAL A 142 38.99 18.16 9.34
C VAL A 142 39.15 19.25 10.41
N LEU A 143 38.24 19.33 11.38
CA LEU A 143 38.35 20.27 12.50
C LEU A 143 39.60 20.00 13.35
N ALA A 144 39.88 18.72 13.67
CA ALA A 144 41.06 18.32 14.40
C ALA A 144 42.35 18.68 13.64
N ALA A 145 42.43 18.35 12.35
CA ALA A 145 43.57 18.70 11.50
C ALA A 145 43.78 20.22 11.36
N SER A 146 42.71 20.99 11.27
CA SER A 146 42.77 22.45 11.27
C SER A 146 43.27 23.01 12.61
N GLN A 147 42.81 22.44 13.74
CA GLN A 147 43.30 22.86 15.06
C GLN A 147 44.77 22.55 15.26
N THR A 148 45.25 21.36 14.87
CA THR A 148 46.66 20.99 15.01
C THR A 148 47.55 21.85 14.11
N SER A 149 47.15 22.11 12.87
CA SER A 149 47.93 22.94 11.93
C SER A 149 47.96 24.42 12.31
N ASN A 150 46.84 24.99 12.76
CA ASN A 150 46.81 26.38 13.24
C ASN A 150 47.61 26.54 14.54
N LYS A 151 47.56 25.53 15.43
CA LYS A 151 48.37 25.51 16.64
C LYS A 151 49.86 25.44 16.33
N GLU A 152 50.27 24.49 15.47
CA GLU A 152 51.66 24.35 15.03
C GLU A 152 52.18 25.65 14.39
N LYS A 153 51.41 26.25 13.48
CA LYS A 153 51.77 27.53 12.86
C LYS A 153 51.86 28.69 13.86
N SER A 154 50.99 28.72 14.87
CA SER A 154 51.06 29.70 15.96
C SER A 154 52.30 29.47 16.83
N ASP A 155 52.61 28.22 17.13
CA ASP A 155 53.76 27.83 17.95
C ASP A 155 55.08 28.18 17.24
N GLU A 156 55.19 27.94 15.93
CA GLU A 156 56.32 28.35 15.08
C GLU A 156 56.52 29.88 15.07
N ILE A 157 55.44 30.64 14.89
CA ILE A 157 55.50 32.11 14.92
C ILE A 157 55.95 32.59 16.31
N ASN A 158 55.43 31.99 17.37
CA ASN A 158 55.81 32.32 18.73
C ASN A 158 57.29 32.01 19.00
N GLU A 159 57.80 30.87 18.52
CA GLU A 159 59.23 30.51 18.59
C GLU A 159 60.09 31.55 17.86
N PHE A 160 59.71 31.95 16.65
CA PHE A 160 60.37 33.01 15.90
C PHE A 160 60.38 34.35 16.65
N LEU A 161 59.25 34.73 17.25
CA LEU A 161 59.14 35.98 18.02
C LEU A 161 60.05 35.95 19.26
N ILE A 162 60.15 34.81 19.96
CA ILE A 162 61.07 34.63 21.08
C ILE A 162 62.53 34.76 20.63
N TRP A 163 62.90 34.06 19.55
CA TRP A 163 64.23 34.16 18.95
C TRP A 163 64.57 35.60 18.56
N PHE A 164 63.66 36.30 17.86
CA PHE A 164 63.86 37.67 17.43
C PHE A 164 64.03 38.62 18.63
N GLY A 165 63.19 38.48 19.66
CA GLY A 165 63.29 39.23 20.90
C GLY A 165 64.64 39.05 21.62
N SER A 166 65.28 37.89 21.49
CA SER A 166 66.62 37.66 22.06
C SER A 166 67.76 38.33 21.29
N ILE A 167 67.60 38.60 19.99
CA ILE A 167 68.60 39.26 19.14
C ILE A 167 68.53 40.79 19.26
N VAL A 168 67.33 41.35 19.45
CA VAL A 168 67.11 42.81 19.51
C VAL A 168 68.03 43.52 20.51
N PRO A 169 68.26 43.01 21.75
CA PRO A 169 69.20 43.63 22.69
C PRO A 169 70.67 43.59 22.23
N LEU A 170 71.08 42.54 21.48
CA LEU A 170 72.45 42.36 21.00
C LEU A 170 72.84 43.40 19.94
N VAL A 171 71.85 43.96 19.25
CA VAL A 171 72.01 45.00 18.21
C VAL A 171 71.95 46.42 18.82
N GLY A 172 71.87 46.55 20.14
CA GLY A 172 72.02 47.83 20.86
C GLY A 172 70.82 48.76 20.75
N LEU A 173 69.60 48.21 20.70
CA LEU A 173 68.35 48.99 20.67
C LEU A 173 67.75 49.15 22.09
N PRO A 174 67.20 50.33 22.47
CA PRO A 174 66.45 50.48 23.72
C PRO A 174 65.18 49.62 23.74
N ASP A 175 64.88 49.06 24.91
CA ASP A 175 63.78 48.15 25.25
C ASP A 175 62.46 48.47 24.51
N LEU A 176 62.16 47.69 23.45
CA LEU A 176 60.91 47.76 22.71
C LEU A 176 59.90 46.80 23.36
N HIS A 177 59.10 47.33 24.27
CA HIS A 177 57.98 46.61 24.87
C HIS A 177 56.84 46.46 23.84
N PHE A 178 56.69 45.27 23.27
CA PHE A 178 55.58 44.92 22.39
C PHE A 178 54.31 44.68 23.22
N ASP A 179 53.48 45.70 23.45
CA ASP A 179 52.16 45.51 24.05
C ASP A 179 51.19 44.92 23.02
N THR A 180 50.67 43.74 23.31
CA THR A 180 49.85 42.91 22.41
C THR A 180 48.45 43.51 22.13
N LYS A 181 48.07 44.63 22.78
CA LYS A 181 46.72 45.18 22.73
C LYS A 181 46.48 46.31 21.71
N ASN A 182 47.52 46.89 21.11
CA ASN A 182 47.36 47.97 20.12
C ASN A 182 47.96 47.57 18.76
N SER A 183 47.20 47.80 17.69
CA SER A 183 47.50 47.42 16.30
C SER A 183 48.65 48.21 15.64
N GLN A 184 49.68 48.60 16.38
CA GLN A 184 50.83 49.38 15.88
C GLN A 184 51.84 48.54 15.08
N VAL A 185 51.48 47.31 14.70
CA VAL A 185 52.28 46.41 13.84
C VAL A 185 52.81 47.11 12.57
N PRO A 186 52.05 47.97 11.86
CA PRO A 186 52.57 48.69 10.70
C PRO A 186 53.70 49.65 11.05
N GLU A 187 53.60 50.34 12.18
CA GLU A 187 54.57 51.34 12.65
C GLU A 187 55.87 50.66 13.11
N TYR A 188 55.77 49.54 13.84
CA TYR A 188 56.95 48.73 14.19
C TYR A 188 57.62 48.12 12.96
N LYS A 189 56.83 47.65 11.99
CA LYS A 189 57.35 47.13 10.72
C LYS A 189 58.11 48.20 9.95
N GLU A 190 57.58 49.41 9.87
CA GLU A 190 58.24 50.54 9.21
C GLU A 190 59.51 50.98 9.94
N MET A 191 59.47 51.03 11.28
CA MET A 191 60.63 51.38 12.11
C MET A 191 61.79 50.39 11.93
N ILE A 192 61.49 49.08 12.02
CA ILE A 192 62.47 48.01 11.81
C ILE A 192 63.02 48.08 10.37
N HIS A 193 62.15 48.23 9.37
CA HIS A 193 62.55 48.34 7.96
C HIS A 193 63.50 49.53 7.75
N LYS A 194 63.15 50.71 8.24
CA LYS A 194 63.96 51.92 8.12
C LYS A 194 65.33 51.75 8.79
N ARG A 195 65.39 51.03 9.92
CA ARG A 195 66.66 50.80 10.63
C ARG A 195 67.54 49.78 9.92
N ILE A 196 66.98 48.68 9.42
CA ILE A 196 67.71 47.71 8.59
C ILE A 196 68.28 48.42 7.36
N SER A 197 67.47 49.21 6.66
CA SER A 197 67.92 50.00 5.50
C SER A 197 69.06 50.95 5.87
N SER A 198 68.99 51.60 7.03
CA SER A 198 70.07 52.46 7.55
C SER A 198 71.36 51.67 7.84
N MET A 199 71.27 50.49 8.47
CA MET A 199 72.45 49.65 8.73
C MET A 199 73.06 49.11 7.44
N ILE A 200 72.23 48.76 6.46
CA ILE A 200 72.71 48.33 5.12
C ILE A 200 73.47 49.47 4.45
N SER A 201 72.94 50.69 4.46
CA SER A 201 73.64 51.86 3.92
C SER A 201 74.96 52.12 4.64
N GLU A 202 74.98 52.06 5.97
CA GLU A 202 76.20 52.24 6.76
C GLU A 202 77.27 51.17 6.44
N LEU A 203 76.86 49.90 6.29
CA LEU A 203 77.77 48.82 5.88
C LEU A 203 78.24 48.97 4.43
N GLN A 204 77.42 49.49 3.53
CA GLN A 204 77.80 49.78 2.14
C GLN A 204 78.82 50.93 2.07
N ASP A 205 78.63 51.98 2.88
CA ASP A 205 79.57 53.09 2.98
C ASP A 205 80.90 52.63 3.56
N LEU A 206 80.89 51.87 4.65
CA LEU A 206 82.10 51.28 5.24
C LEU A 206 82.82 50.35 4.26
N ARG A 207 82.07 49.57 3.45
CA ARG A 207 82.64 48.75 2.37
C ARG A 207 83.27 49.63 1.29
N GLY A 208 82.64 50.74 0.91
CA GLY A 208 83.18 51.72 -0.04
C GLY A 208 84.49 52.35 0.47
N VAL A 209 84.52 52.74 1.74
CA VAL A 209 85.72 53.26 2.40
C VAL A 209 86.83 52.21 2.46
N ALA A 210 86.50 50.97 2.82
CA ALA A 210 87.46 49.86 2.83
C ALA A 210 88.01 49.58 1.42
N LYS A 211 87.17 49.66 0.39
CA LYS A 211 87.58 49.49 -1.02
C LYS A 211 88.49 50.63 -1.48
N ASN A 212 88.13 51.89 -1.23
CA ASN A 212 88.96 53.06 -1.53
C ASN A 212 90.32 53.01 -0.79
N ARG A 213 90.32 52.54 0.46
CA ARG A 213 91.55 52.35 1.23
C ARG A 213 92.42 51.24 0.64
N ASN A 214 91.83 50.18 0.10
CA ASN A 214 92.55 49.15 -0.63
C ASN A 214 93.12 49.66 -1.96
N GLU A 215 92.38 50.48 -2.70
CA GLU A 215 92.83 51.13 -3.94
C GLU A 215 94.00 52.11 -3.66
N LEU A 216 93.95 52.84 -2.54
CA LEU A 216 95.05 53.68 -2.06
C LEU A 216 96.30 52.85 -1.71
N LEU A 217 96.14 51.74 -0.99
CA LEU A 217 97.24 50.80 -0.70
C LEU A 217 97.81 50.15 -1.97
N GLN A 218 96.99 49.95 -3.00
CA GLN A 218 97.43 49.45 -4.30
C GLN A 218 98.17 50.52 -5.11
N ALA A 219 97.77 51.80 -5.01
CA ALA A 219 98.48 52.94 -5.58
C ALA A 219 99.83 53.19 -4.88
N GLU A 220 99.93 53.03 -3.56
CA GLU A 220 101.23 53.09 -2.85
C GLU A 220 102.16 51.94 -3.21
N ARG A 221 101.63 50.74 -3.51
CA ARG A 221 102.42 49.64 -4.07
C ARG A 221 102.91 49.89 -5.51
N SER A 222 102.33 50.85 -6.23
CA SER A 222 102.75 51.20 -7.62
C SER A 222 103.92 52.19 -7.72
N VAL A 223 104.32 52.84 -6.61
CA VAL A 223 105.52 53.70 -6.53
C VAL A 223 106.80 52.89 -6.24
N GLY A 224 106.67 51.58 -5.99
CA GLY A 224 107.80 50.70 -5.68
C GLY A 224 107.71 49.32 -6.34
N ALA A 225 107.63 49.24 -7.67
CA ALA A 225 108.03 48.05 -8.43
C ALA A 225 108.06 48.31 -9.95
N VAL A 226 109.25 48.56 -10.49
CA VAL A 226 109.60 48.22 -11.87
C VAL A 226 109.80 46.70 -11.93
N GLY A 227 109.07 45.99 -12.80
CA GLY A 227 109.42 44.60 -13.13
C GLY A 227 108.29 43.70 -13.65
N GLN A 228 108.01 43.81 -14.95
CA GLN A 228 107.77 42.68 -15.88
C GLN A 228 106.38 42.00 -15.99
N ALA A 229 105.66 42.48 -17.01
CA ALA A 229 104.75 41.85 -17.98
C ALA A 229 104.47 40.33 -17.97
N ALA A 230 103.17 39.98 -18.11
CA ALA A 230 102.59 39.10 -19.13
C ALA A 230 101.04 39.23 -19.07
N ARG A 231 100.35 39.76 -20.09
CA ARG A 231 99.62 39.01 -21.14
C ARG A 231 98.75 37.88 -20.55
N LEU A 232 97.43 37.85 -20.71
CA LEU A 232 96.71 37.71 -21.99
C LEU A 232 95.26 38.21 -21.92
N ASN A 233 94.76 38.58 -23.09
CA ASN A 233 93.39 38.91 -23.44
C ASN A 233 92.53 37.64 -23.56
N SER A 234 91.22 37.78 -23.37
CA SER A 234 90.10 37.08 -24.06
C SER A 234 88.82 37.40 -23.27
N GLU A 235 87.60 37.42 -23.78
CA GLU A 235 86.97 37.44 -25.10
C GLU A 235 85.47 37.46 -24.78
N ILE A 236 84.69 38.20 -25.57
CA ILE A 236 83.24 38.35 -25.44
C ILE A 236 82.55 37.04 -25.84
N VAL A 237 81.52 36.61 -25.12
CA VAL A 237 80.37 35.91 -25.73
C VAL A 237 79.07 36.42 -25.10
N GLU A 238 78.32 37.15 -25.93
CA GLU A 238 76.87 37.35 -25.81
C GLU A 238 76.14 36.01 -25.92
N VAL A 239 75.11 35.79 -25.10
CA VAL A 239 73.82 35.25 -25.59
C VAL A 239 72.71 35.88 -24.74
N GLU A 240 71.89 36.72 -25.38
CA GLU A 240 70.62 37.24 -24.88
C GLU A 240 69.44 36.29 -25.31
N PRO A 241 68.17 36.55 -24.98
CA PRO A 241 67.33 35.70 -24.15
C PRO A 241 66.26 34.92 -24.94
N VAL A 242 65.62 33.94 -24.29
CA VAL A 242 64.35 33.37 -24.78
C VAL A 242 63.24 33.71 -23.79
N ALA A 243 62.40 34.65 -24.21
CA ALA A 243 61.08 34.89 -23.65
C ALA A 243 60.11 33.82 -24.14
N ILE A 244 59.24 33.30 -23.26
CA ILE A 244 57.91 32.86 -23.67
C ILE A 244 56.86 33.37 -22.67
N ALA A 245 56.12 34.34 -23.18
CA ALA A 245 54.71 34.67 -22.98
C ALA A 245 53.96 34.07 -21.78
N GLY A 246 53.41 34.97 -20.96
CA GLY A 246 52.26 34.66 -20.13
C GLY A 246 50.95 34.63 -20.92
N THR A 247 49.94 34.01 -20.34
CA THR A 247 48.55 34.48 -20.40
C THR A 247 47.81 34.04 -19.14
N SER A 248 47.27 35.02 -18.44
CA SER A 248 46.06 34.88 -17.63
C SER A 248 44.87 34.77 -18.57
N THR A 249 43.86 33.94 -18.25
CA THR A 249 42.44 34.36 -18.27
C THR A 249 41.49 33.24 -17.82
N ALA A 250 40.62 33.65 -16.89
CA ALA A 250 39.16 33.47 -16.83
C ALA A 250 38.50 32.07 -16.82
N SER A 251 37.83 31.81 -15.70
CA SER A 251 36.36 31.63 -15.58
C SER A 251 35.59 31.37 -16.87
N GLN A 252 34.94 30.21 -16.97
CA GLN A 252 33.65 30.07 -17.64
C GLN A 252 32.85 28.87 -17.11
N VAL A 253 31.67 29.22 -16.61
CA VAL A 253 30.55 28.32 -16.25
C VAL A 253 29.96 27.75 -17.52
N CYS A 254 29.80 26.43 -17.61
CA CYS A 254 28.98 25.79 -18.64
C CYS A 254 27.73 25.18 -18.00
N SER A 255 26.62 25.88 -18.23
CA SER A 255 25.25 25.37 -18.15
C SER A 255 24.98 24.51 -19.39
N LEU A 256 24.59 23.25 -19.19
CA LEU A 256 23.87 22.48 -20.20
C LEU A 256 22.74 21.71 -19.53
N ARG A 257 21.54 22.27 -19.64
CA ARG A 257 20.29 21.51 -19.62
C ARG A 257 20.33 20.53 -20.79
N LYS A 258 20.03 19.26 -20.51
CA LYS A 258 19.58 18.31 -21.53
C LYS A 258 18.20 17.78 -21.12
N VAL A 259 17.26 18.13 -21.98
CA VAL A 259 15.86 17.70 -22.03
C VAL A 259 15.77 16.41 -22.86
N ASN A 260 14.68 15.67 -22.62
CA ASN A 260 14.24 14.35 -23.14
C ASN A 260 14.74 13.20 -22.26
N THR A 261 13.85 12.34 -21.75
CA THR A 261 13.02 11.47 -22.58
C THR A 261 11.81 10.88 -21.82
N ASP A 262 10.72 10.72 -22.56
CA ASP A 262 9.49 9.94 -22.36
C ASP A 262 8.31 10.53 -21.58
N GLU A 263 7.44 11.13 -22.39
CA GLU A 263 5.99 11.20 -22.25
C GLU A 263 5.39 9.82 -21.93
N VAL A 264 4.68 9.71 -20.80
CA VAL A 264 3.58 8.74 -20.65
C VAL A 264 2.32 9.57 -20.44
N ALA A 265 1.68 9.93 -21.56
CA ALA A 265 0.30 10.40 -21.54
C ALA A 265 -0.59 9.20 -21.18
N ILE A 266 -1.27 9.26 -20.04
CA ILE A 266 -2.37 8.35 -19.72
C ILE A 266 -3.61 8.95 -20.40
N PRO A 267 -4.16 8.33 -21.46
CA PRO A 267 -5.45 8.75 -21.96
C PRO A 267 -6.51 8.39 -20.91
N ILE A 268 -7.16 9.40 -20.36
CA ILE A 268 -8.43 9.22 -19.64
C ILE A 268 -9.46 8.98 -20.74
N ASP A 269 -9.77 7.72 -20.99
CA ASP A 269 -10.90 7.34 -21.82
C ASP A 269 -12.19 7.68 -21.06
N THR A 270 -12.83 8.76 -21.48
CA THR A 270 -14.20 9.10 -21.13
C THR A 270 -15.10 8.60 -22.25
N ASP A 271 -15.66 7.41 -22.06
CA ASP A 271 -16.86 6.91 -22.75
C ASP A 271 -17.73 6.31 -21.65
N ASP A 272 -18.72 7.03 -21.13
CA ASP A 272 -20.06 7.27 -21.68
C ASP A 272 -20.91 6.00 -21.86
N GLY A 273 -22.13 6.07 -21.33
CA GLY A 273 -23.23 5.18 -21.70
C GLY A 273 -23.21 3.72 -21.26
N ASN A 274 -23.61 3.44 -20.01
CA ASN A 274 -24.58 2.34 -19.83
C ASN A 274 -25.65 2.67 -18.78
N ASN A 275 -26.77 3.17 -19.29
CA ASN A 275 -28.05 3.24 -18.60
C ASN A 275 -28.47 1.84 -18.13
N SER A 276 -28.55 1.63 -16.82
CA SER A 276 -29.51 0.68 -16.25
C SER A 276 -30.50 1.43 -15.35
N ARG A 277 -31.28 2.29 -15.99
CA ARG A 277 -32.57 2.76 -15.48
C ARG A 277 -33.56 1.60 -15.63
N LEU A 278 -33.71 0.80 -14.57
CA LEU A 278 -34.86 -0.08 -14.42
C LEU A 278 -35.92 0.65 -13.60
N GLU A 279 -36.68 1.48 -14.30
CA GLU A 279 -38.04 1.81 -13.89
C GLU A 279 -38.87 0.54 -14.06
N ASP A 280 -39.32 -0.06 -12.96
CA ASP A 280 -40.52 -0.89 -12.95
C ASP A 280 -41.39 -0.42 -11.78
N GLU A 281 -42.19 0.60 -12.09
CA GLU A 281 -43.37 1.05 -11.37
C GLU A 281 -44.41 -0.07 -11.33
N ALA A 282 -44.33 -0.95 -10.33
CA ALA A 282 -45.46 -1.78 -9.96
C ALA A 282 -46.45 -0.94 -9.15
N LYS A 283 -47.38 -0.28 -9.85
CA LYS A 283 -48.59 0.34 -9.27
C LYS A 283 -49.32 -0.69 -8.41
N ILE A 284 -49.19 -0.60 -7.09
CA ILE A 284 -50.11 -1.24 -6.16
C ILE A 284 -51.43 -0.47 -6.26
N LYS A 285 -52.36 -0.99 -7.07
CA LYS A 285 -53.75 -0.55 -7.08
C LYS A 285 -54.40 -1.10 -5.80
N VAL A 286 -54.34 -0.33 -4.72
CA VAL A 286 -55.15 -0.59 -3.52
C VAL A 286 -56.60 -0.30 -3.88
N SER A 287 -57.37 -1.35 -4.12
CA SER A 287 -58.83 -1.29 -4.05
C SER A 287 -59.24 -1.46 -2.58
N ARG A 288 -59.73 -0.38 -1.98
CA ARG A 288 -60.66 -0.40 -0.85
C ARG A 288 -61.70 0.67 -1.08
#